data_AF-A0A920BEM0-F1
#
_entry.id   AF-A0A920BEM0-F1
#
_cell.length_a   1.000
_cell.length_b   1.000
_cell.length_c   1.000
_cell.angle_alpha   90.00
_cell.angle_beta   90.00
_cell.angle_gamma   90.00
#
_symmetry.space_group_name_H-M   'P 1'
#
loop_
_entity.id
_entity.type
_entity.pdbx_description
1 polymer ?
#
loop_
_entity_poly.entity_id
_entity_poly.type
_entity_poly.pdbx_seq_one_letter_code
_entity_poly.pdbx_strand_id
1 'polypeptide(L)'
;MIQNIFKKTLERKACFSAGIEVNRPLDILPGAEEIRVLLLGDWGSGSIEQKNIAEKSAITCDQLGCDLVLMMGDNFIQHGVENLDDPQFQEKFEKVYTQKVPFYPVLGNHDLQGNWRAQVEYTNHSDRWTDA
;
A
#
# COMPACT_ATOMS: atom_id res chain seq x y z
N MET A 1 -21.19 7.22 -29.58
CA MET A 1 -21.22 5.76 -29.31
C MET A 1 -19.81 5.16 -29.09
N ILE A 2 -18.74 5.74 -29.67
CA ILE A 2 -17.36 5.22 -29.57
C ILE A 2 -16.69 5.49 -28.19
N GLN A 3 -17.00 6.62 -27.52
CA GLN A 3 -16.43 6.93 -26.19
C GLN A 3 -16.80 5.90 -25.10
N ASN A 4 -17.93 5.22 -25.24
CA ASN A 4 -18.45 4.31 -24.20
C ASN A 4 -17.75 2.93 -24.21
N ILE A 5 -17.14 2.54 -25.34
CA ILE A 5 -16.45 1.25 -25.49
C ILE A 5 -15.03 1.33 -24.95
N PHE A 6 -14.34 2.46 -25.18
CA PHE A 6 -13.01 2.70 -24.62
C PHE A 6 -13.05 2.80 -23.09
N LYS A 7 -14.05 3.47 -22.52
CA LYS A 7 -14.23 3.57 -21.07
C LYS A 7 -14.41 2.19 -20.41
N LYS A 8 -15.29 1.34 -20.94
CA LYS A 8 -15.50 -0.04 -20.46
C LYS A 8 -14.27 -0.95 -20.59
N THR A 9 -13.41 -0.68 -21.59
CA THR A 9 -12.20 -1.48 -21.83
C THR A 9 -11.05 -1.02 -20.93
N LEU A 10 -10.93 0.29 -20.68
CA LEU A 10 -10.01 0.86 -19.70
C LEU A 10 -10.37 0.42 -18.28
N GLU A 11 -11.64 0.47 -17.88
CA GLU A 11 -12.14 -0.03 -16.58
C GLU A 11 -11.90 -1.54 -16.36
N ARG A 12 -11.70 -2.31 -17.44
CA ARG A 12 -11.46 -3.77 -17.37
C ARG A 12 -10.00 -4.17 -17.47
N LYS A 13 -9.11 -3.30 -17.97
CA LYS A 13 -7.73 -3.67 -18.33
C LYS A 13 -6.65 -2.74 -17.81
N ALA A 14 -7.00 -1.51 -17.43
CA ALA A 14 -6.11 -0.63 -16.69
C ALA A 14 -6.68 -0.47 -15.29
N CYS A 15 -5.83 -0.50 -14.27
CA CYS A 15 -6.17 -0.23 -12.87
C CYS A 15 -6.58 1.24 -12.65
N PHE A 16 -7.46 1.79 -13.49
CA PHE A 16 -7.99 3.13 -13.30
C PHE A 16 -9.33 3.01 -12.58
N SER A 17 -9.29 3.16 -11.25
CA SER A 17 -10.51 3.26 -10.44
C SER A 17 -11.16 4.61 -10.73
N ALA A 18 -12.01 4.65 -11.76
CA ALA A 18 -12.84 5.81 -12.05
C ALA A 18 -13.78 6.06 -10.85
N GLY A 19 -13.41 6.99 -9.97
CA GLY A 19 -14.21 7.41 -8.82
C GLY A 19 -13.47 7.57 -7.50
N ILE A 20 -12.18 7.25 -7.43
CA ILE A 20 -11.37 7.52 -6.22
C ILE A 20 -10.59 8.82 -6.44
N GLU A 21 -10.93 9.83 -5.65
CA GLU A 21 -10.15 11.08 -5.56
C GLU A 21 -9.18 10.97 -4.37
N VAL A 22 -7.90 10.81 -4.66
CA VAL A 22 -6.82 10.90 -3.67
C VAL A 22 -6.31 12.34 -3.66
N ASN A 23 -6.58 13.08 -2.58
CA ASN A 23 -6.16 14.46 -2.44
C ASN A 23 -4.86 14.55 -1.63
N ARG A 24 -3.73 14.20 -2.25
CA ARG A 24 -2.40 14.31 -1.63
C ARG A 24 -1.43 15.07 -2.56
N PRO A 25 -0.61 16.00 -2.03
CA PRO A 25 0.48 16.60 -2.80
C PRO A 25 1.42 15.51 -3.32
N LEU A 26 1.88 15.64 -4.58
CA LEU A 26 2.94 14.78 -5.11
C LEU A 26 4.22 15.03 -4.31
N ASP A 27 4.76 13.97 -3.69
CA ASP A 27 6.03 14.00 -2.96
C ASP A 27 7.21 14.09 -3.96
N ILE A 28 7.39 15.25 -4.58
CA ILE A 28 8.57 15.55 -5.39
C ILE A 28 9.66 16.05 -4.44
N LEU A 29 10.71 15.25 -4.21
CA LEU A 29 11.91 15.68 -3.49
C LEU A 29 12.98 16.15 -4.50
N PRO A 30 13.01 17.43 -4.92
CA PRO A 30 14.09 17.92 -5.77
C PRO A 30 15.40 17.96 -4.97
N GLY A 31 16.43 17.28 -5.49
CA GLY A 31 17.82 17.41 -4.99
C GLY A 31 18.37 16.25 -4.15
N ALA A 32 17.69 15.09 -4.09
CA ALA A 32 18.28 13.89 -3.48
C ALA A 32 19.38 13.30 -4.38
N GLU A 33 20.57 13.06 -3.82
CA GLU A 33 21.70 12.39 -4.53
C GLU A 33 21.55 10.86 -4.53
N GLU A 34 20.75 10.30 -3.62
CA GLU A 34 20.44 8.88 -3.47
C GLU A 34 18.99 8.75 -2.99
N ILE A 35 18.31 7.67 -3.39
CA ILE A 35 17.00 7.27 -2.85
C ILE A 35 17.14 5.85 -2.30
N ARG A 36 16.71 5.65 -1.06
CA ARG A 36 16.77 4.36 -0.36
C ARG A 36 15.37 3.78 -0.23
N VAL A 37 15.17 2.66 -0.92
CA VAL A 37 13.88 1.99 -1.01
C VAL A 37 13.92 0.67 -0.27
N LEU A 38 12.99 0.47 0.66
CA LEU A 38 12.72 -0.85 1.23
C LEU A 38 11.64 -1.55 0.39
N LEU A 39 11.88 -2.81 0.02
CA LEU A 39 10.90 -3.64 -0.69
C LEU A 39 10.33 -4.69 0.27
N LEU A 40 9.00 -4.78 0.36
CA LEU A 40 8.28 -5.79 1.13
C LEU A 40 7.23 -6.46 0.25
N GLY A 41 7.14 -7.78 0.26
CA GLY A 41 6.08 -8.54 -0.44
C GLY A 41 5.53 -9.63 0.47
N ASP A 42 4.30 -10.08 0.21
CA ASP A 42 3.66 -11.20 0.93
C ASP A 42 3.70 -11.02 2.46
N TRP A 43 3.50 -9.77 2.89
CA TRP A 43 3.79 -9.35 4.25
C TRP A 43 2.56 -9.42 5.16
N GLY A 44 1.36 -9.47 4.59
CA GLY A 44 0.07 -9.26 5.27
C GLY A 44 -0.49 -10.39 6.14
N SER A 45 0.34 -11.20 6.78
CA SER A 45 -0.13 -12.43 7.44
C SER A 45 -0.77 -12.19 8.83
N GLY A 46 -0.35 -11.16 9.56
CA GLY A 46 -0.64 -10.96 10.99
C GLY A 46 0.19 -11.83 11.93
N SER A 47 1.13 -12.62 11.39
CA SER A 47 1.86 -13.63 12.15
C SER A 47 3.02 -13.06 12.97
N ILE A 48 3.62 -13.89 13.82
CA ILE A 48 4.82 -13.50 14.57
C ILE A 48 6.01 -13.27 13.63
N GLU A 49 6.08 -14.02 12.53
CA GLU A 49 7.11 -13.88 11.49
C GLU A 49 7.00 -12.52 10.81
N GLN A 50 5.78 -12.05 10.49
CA GLN A 50 5.57 -10.70 9.97
C GLN A 50 6.13 -9.65 10.94
N LYS A 51 5.79 -9.76 12.24
CA LYS A 51 6.25 -8.80 13.25
C LYS A 51 7.77 -8.78 13.38
N ASN A 52 8.42 -9.95 13.31
CA ASN A 52 9.88 -10.05 13.32
C ASN A 52 10.50 -9.39 12.08
N ILE A 53 9.93 -9.59 10.89
CA ILE A 53 10.38 -8.92 9.67
C ILE A 53 10.22 -7.42 9.79
N ALA A 54 9.07 -6.94 10.28
CA ALA A 54 8.81 -5.51 10.45
C ALA A 54 9.80 -4.85 11.42
N GLU A 55 10.15 -5.52 12.52
CA GLU A 55 11.19 -5.05 13.45
C GLU A 55 12.55 -4.93 12.74
N LYS A 56 12.95 -5.94 11.96
CA LYS A 56 14.23 -5.90 11.23
C LYS A 56 14.23 -4.85 10.13
N SER A 57 13.11 -4.69 9.42
CA SER A 57 12.93 -3.60 8.47
C SER A 57 13.11 -2.23 9.13
N ALA A 58 12.58 -2.03 10.34
CA ALA A 58 12.74 -0.77 11.08
C ALA A 58 14.20 -0.52 11.45
N ILE A 59 14.88 -1.52 12.00
CA ILE A 59 16.32 -1.44 12.32
C ILE A 59 17.14 -1.13 11.07
N THR A 60 16.85 -1.75 9.93
CA THR A 60 17.53 -1.47 8.66
C THR A 60 17.31 -0.03 8.21
N CYS A 61 16.08 0.48 8.31
CA CYS A 61 15.77 1.88 7.98
C CYS A 61 16.50 2.86 8.90
N ASP A 62 16.59 2.57 10.20
CA ASP A 62 17.30 3.42 11.16
C ASP A 62 18.82 3.45 10.92
N GLN A 63 19.40 2.33 10.47
CA GLN A 63 20.84 2.21 10.25
C GLN A 63 21.30 2.73 8.89
N LEU A 64 20.54 2.42 7.84
CA LEU A 64 20.93 2.71 6.46
C LEU A 64 20.16 3.88 5.87
N GLY A 65 19.08 4.35 6.52
CA GLY A 65 18.12 5.28 5.93
C GLY A 65 17.08 4.58 5.06
N CYS A 66 15.90 5.17 4.98
CA CYS A 66 14.81 4.74 4.11
C CYS A 66 13.98 5.98 3.77
N ASP A 67 13.74 6.20 2.48
CA ASP A 67 12.93 7.32 2.00
C ASP A 67 11.49 6.86 1.73
N LEU A 68 11.31 5.61 1.33
CA LEU A 68 10.00 5.01 1.07
C LEU A 68 10.04 3.48 1.13
N VAL A 69 8.85 2.90 1.32
CA VAL A 69 8.64 1.45 1.26
C VAL A 69 7.73 1.13 0.09
N LEU A 70 8.14 0.22 -0.80
CA LEU A 70 7.24 -0.36 -1.80
C LEU A 70 6.70 -1.69 -1.28
N MET A 71 5.37 -1.81 -1.24
CA MET A 71 4.70 -3.03 -0.80
C MET A 71 4.15 -3.78 -2.01
N MET A 72 4.78 -4.90 -2.34
CA MET A 72 4.66 -5.65 -3.58
C MET A 72 3.42 -6.58 -3.65
N GLY A 73 2.37 -6.26 -2.90
CA GLY A 73 1.11 -7.01 -2.88
C GLY A 73 1.02 -8.08 -1.81
N ASP A 74 -0.18 -8.69 -1.76
CA ASP A 74 -0.62 -9.60 -0.71
C ASP A 74 -0.53 -8.95 0.67
N ASN A 75 -1.12 -7.74 0.72
CA ASN A 75 -1.13 -6.85 1.87
C ASN A 75 -2.00 -7.37 3.01
N PHE A 76 -3.05 -8.13 2.67
CA PHE A 76 -3.93 -8.79 3.62
C PHE A 76 -4.19 -10.23 3.17
N ILE A 77 -3.30 -11.12 3.60
CA ILE A 77 -3.27 -12.54 3.19
C ILE A 77 -4.55 -13.26 3.66
N GLN A 78 -4.97 -14.24 2.84
CA GLN A 78 -6.24 -14.98 2.85
C GLN A 78 -7.35 -14.28 2.08
N HIS A 79 -7.95 -13.20 2.58
CA HIS A 79 -9.22 -12.69 2.04
C HIS A 79 -9.30 -11.16 1.85
N GLY A 80 -8.18 -10.44 1.84
CA GLY A 80 -8.22 -8.98 1.73
C GLY A 80 -8.83 -8.34 2.98
N VAL A 81 -9.35 -7.12 2.82
CA VAL A 81 -10.11 -6.38 3.85
C VAL A 81 -11.58 -6.28 3.47
N GLU A 82 -12.49 -6.12 4.43
CA GLU A 82 -13.92 -5.99 4.17
C GLU A 82 -14.32 -4.54 3.81
N ASN A 83 -13.76 -3.56 4.51
CA ASN A 83 -14.09 -2.13 4.40
C ASN A 83 -12.97 -1.27 5.02
N LEU A 84 -13.17 0.06 5.06
CA LEU A 84 -12.19 1.02 5.58
C LEU A 84 -11.92 0.90 7.09
N ASP A 85 -12.87 0.36 7.85
CA ASP A 85 -12.78 0.19 9.30
C ASP A 85 -12.31 -1.23 9.68
N ASP A 86 -11.89 -2.04 8.71
CA ASP A 86 -11.41 -3.41 8.95
C ASP A 86 -10.21 -3.39 9.92
N PRO A 87 -10.28 -4.09 11.07
CA PRO A 87 -9.20 -4.13 12.06
C PRO A 87 -7.86 -4.57 11.49
N GLN A 88 -7.84 -5.30 10.37
CA GLN A 88 -6.62 -5.75 9.72
C GLN A 88 -5.68 -4.60 9.36
N PHE A 89 -6.18 -3.41 8.97
CA PHE A 89 -5.31 -2.25 8.76
C PHE A 89 -4.50 -1.91 10.02
N GLN A 90 -5.14 -1.95 11.18
CA GLN A 90 -4.48 -1.68 12.45
C GLN A 90 -3.56 -2.83 12.88
N GLU A 91 -4.06 -4.05 12.79
CA GLU A 91 -3.41 -5.24 13.32
C GLU A 91 -2.24 -5.74 12.47
N LYS A 92 -2.28 -5.50 11.15
CA LYS A 92 -1.29 -6.00 10.20
C LYS A 92 -0.43 -4.89 9.61
N PHE A 93 -0.88 -3.63 9.58
CA PHE A 93 -0.09 -2.53 9.05
C PHE A 93 0.30 -1.50 10.12
N GLU A 94 -0.66 -0.74 10.66
CA GLU A 94 -0.36 0.46 11.45
C GLU A 94 0.43 0.17 12.74
N LYS A 95 0.06 -0.89 13.46
CA LYS A 95 0.75 -1.28 14.70
C LYS A 95 2.01 -2.12 14.46
N VAL A 96 2.21 -2.62 13.24
CA VAL A 96 3.29 -3.56 12.90
C VAL A 96 4.48 -2.81 12.30
N TYR A 97 4.24 -1.91 11.34
CA TYR A 97 5.27 -1.11 10.70
C TYR A 97 5.28 0.31 11.28
N THR A 98 6.39 0.68 11.91
CA THR A 98 6.53 1.93 12.67
C THR A 98 7.36 3.01 11.97
N GLN A 99 7.94 2.68 10.82
CA GLN A 99 8.74 3.62 10.03
C GLN A 99 7.88 4.82 9.62
N LYS A 100 8.42 6.03 9.77
CA LYS A 100 7.75 7.30 9.44
C LYS A 100 8.07 7.78 8.03
N VAL A 101 7.87 6.89 7.07
CA VAL A 101 8.07 7.10 5.64
C VAL A 101 6.78 6.72 4.91
N PRO A 102 6.55 7.20 3.67
CA PRO A 102 5.45 6.70 2.87
C PRO A 102 5.65 5.23 2.49
N PHE A 103 4.56 4.47 2.59
CA PHE A 103 4.44 3.09 2.13
C PHE A 103 3.53 3.11 0.90
N TYR A 104 4.02 2.56 -0.20
CA TYR A 104 3.32 2.51 -1.49
C TYR A 104 2.91 1.06 -1.79
N PRO A 105 1.68 0.66 -1.44
CA PRO A 105 1.21 -0.67 -1.69
C PRO A 105 0.65 -0.82 -3.09
N VAL A 106 0.97 -1.95 -3.73
CA VAL A 106 0.22 -2.48 -4.87
C VAL A 106 -0.65 -3.65 -4.40
N LEU A 107 -1.65 -4.02 -5.20
CA LEU A 107 -2.57 -5.12 -4.87
C LEU A 107 -2.02 -6.46 -5.35
N GLY A 108 -2.07 -7.48 -4.49
CA GLY A 108 -1.83 -8.89 -4.82
C GLY A 108 -3.12 -9.69 -5.02
N ASN A 109 -2.99 -11.00 -5.25
CA ASN A 109 -4.14 -11.88 -5.47
C ASN A 109 -5.02 -12.06 -4.23
N HIS A 110 -4.47 -12.02 -3.02
CA HIS A 110 -5.28 -12.09 -1.79
C HIS A 110 -6.09 -10.82 -1.58
N ASP A 111 -5.53 -9.66 -1.93
CA ASP A 111 -6.19 -8.36 -1.81
C ASP A 111 -7.45 -8.27 -2.68
N LEU A 112 -7.40 -8.87 -3.86
CA LEU A 112 -8.52 -8.94 -4.81
C LEU A 112 -9.67 -9.85 -4.34
N GLN A 113 -9.47 -10.68 -3.32
CA GLN A 113 -10.53 -11.51 -2.75
C GLN A 113 -11.44 -10.72 -1.80
N GLY A 114 -10.96 -9.58 -1.31
CA GLY A 114 -11.72 -8.65 -0.48
C GLY A 114 -12.11 -7.36 -1.19
N ASN A 115 -12.40 -6.35 -0.40
CA ASN A 115 -12.65 -4.99 -0.85
C ASN A 115 -11.34 -4.26 -1.12
N TRP A 116 -10.74 -4.52 -2.28
CA TRP A 116 -9.53 -3.83 -2.73
C TRP A 116 -9.71 -2.30 -2.83
N ARG A 117 -10.93 -1.81 -3.05
CA ARG A 117 -11.19 -0.35 -3.07
C ARG A 117 -10.96 0.28 -1.70
N ALA A 118 -11.32 -0.41 -0.63
CA ALA A 118 -11.03 0.07 0.72
C ALA A 118 -9.52 0.24 0.93
N GLN A 119 -8.67 -0.60 0.35
CA GLN A 119 -7.21 -0.40 0.41
C GLN A 119 -6.76 0.87 -0.31
N VAL A 120 -7.35 1.20 -1.47
CA VAL A 120 -7.03 2.45 -2.18
C VAL A 120 -7.54 3.65 -1.39
N GLU A 121 -8.80 3.60 -0.93
CA GLU A 121 -9.44 4.65 -0.13
C GLU A 121 -8.77 4.87 1.24
N TYR A 122 -8.12 3.85 1.80
CA TYR A 122 -7.36 3.95 3.05
C TYR A 122 -6.18 4.93 2.96
N THR A 123 -5.76 5.30 1.75
CA THR A 123 -4.82 6.42 1.52
C THR A 123 -5.31 7.74 2.11
N ASN A 124 -6.63 7.95 2.23
CA ASN A 124 -7.21 9.13 2.87
C ASN A 124 -7.33 8.99 4.39
N HIS A 125 -7.05 7.82 4.96
CA HIS A 125 -7.17 7.50 6.40
C HIS A 125 -5.82 7.37 7.11
N SER A 126 -4.72 7.24 6.36
CA SER A 126 -3.39 7.04 6.90
C SER A 126 -2.39 8.00 6.26
N ASP A 127 -1.57 8.63 7.09
CA ASP A 127 -0.49 9.51 6.62
C ASP A 127 0.61 8.75 5.87
N ARG A 128 0.68 7.42 6.07
CA ARG A 128 1.76 6.57 5.57
C ARG A 128 1.33 5.63 4.47
N TRP A 129 0.12 5.07 4.53
CA TRP A 129 -0.42 4.28 3.42
C TRP A 129 -0.70 5.21 2.25
N THR A 130 0.08 5.10 1.19
CA THR A 130 0.12 6.08 0.09
C THR A 130 -0.11 5.38 -1.23
N ASP A 131 -1.08 5.85 -2.02
CA ASP A 131 -1.26 5.36 -3.39
C ASP A 131 -0.05 5.76 -4.26
N ALA A 132 0.34 4.88 -5.18
CA ALA A 132 1.51 5.04 -6.05
C ALA A 132 1.19 5.75 -7.37
#